data_AF-A0A6M0AMX1-F1
#
_entry.id   AF-A0A6M0AMX1-F1
#
_cell.length_a   1.000
_cell.length_b   1.000
_cell.length_c   1.000
_cell.angle_alpha   90.00
_cell.angle_beta   90.00
_cell.angle_gamma   90.00
#
_symmetry.space_group_name_H-M   'P 1'
#
loop_
_entity.id
_entity.type
_entity.pdbx_description
1 polymer ?
#
loop_
_entity_poly.entity_id
_entity_poly.type
_entity_poly.pdbx_seq_one_letter_code
_entity_poly.pdbx_strand_id
1 'polypeptide(L)'
;MLEGLAVWGIFNAGGYLAKEVIGPLAKDALEDYTKDFFKESIKEYTGLSDQDTQKKLLVKALKAFVALVEKELKIADLSKQEVKQYTKPLKQYINNQSIKAILGSAFKYDCQGIDTDTLAKTWAELKLLPLPEEFRWKYIGKQYLKQVQTIIKQSDKLRPIWDSQTLDAIAKNTKATAGIIPNFNLREYQEAILESYGNVKLDSLDTDGSA
;
A
#
# COMPACT_ATOMS: atom_id res chain seq x y z
N MET A 1 -12.67 -14.01 -12.65
CA MET A 1 -11.25 -13.63 -12.53
C MET A 1 -10.83 -12.68 -13.66
N LEU A 2 -11.41 -11.47 -13.73
CA LEU A 2 -11.02 -10.41 -14.69
C LEU A 2 -11.14 -8.98 -14.11
N GLU A 3 -11.86 -8.79 -13.00
CA GLU A 3 -11.99 -7.53 -12.27
C GLU A 3 -10.67 -7.01 -11.64
N GLY A 4 -9.69 -7.90 -11.42
CA GLY A 4 -8.40 -7.54 -10.82
C GLY A 4 -7.40 -6.90 -11.79
N LEU A 5 -7.54 -7.12 -13.10
CA LEU A 5 -6.58 -6.64 -14.11
C LEU A 5 -6.86 -5.21 -14.57
N ALA A 6 -8.12 -4.75 -14.53
CA ALA A 6 -8.46 -3.35 -14.82
C ALA A 6 -7.83 -2.37 -13.81
N VAL A 7 -7.56 -2.82 -12.57
CA VAL A 7 -6.85 -2.04 -11.55
C VAL A 7 -5.35 -1.91 -11.88
N TRP A 8 -4.75 -2.88 -12.58
CA TRP A 8 -3.35 -2.85 -12.98
C TRP A 8 -3.05 -1.82 -14.09
N GLY A 9 -4.00 -1.56 -14.99
CA GLY A 9 -3.85 -0.56 -16.07
C GLY A 9 -3.66 0.88 -15.58
N ILE A 10 -4.08 1.19 -14.34
CA ILE A 10 -3.98 2.52 -13.73
C ILE A 10 -2.53 2.85 -13.30
N PHE A 11 -1.69 1.84 -13.03
CA PHE A 11 -0.34 2.05 -12.50
C PHE A 11 0.62 2.76 -13.49
N ASN A 12 0.38 2.66 -14.80
CA ASN A 12 1.28 3.22 -15.82
C ASN A 12 0.77 4.51 -16.48
N ALA A 13 -0.52 4.80 -16.40
CA ALA A 13 -1.08 6.06 -16.90
C ALA A 13 -1.15 7.08 -15.75
N GLY A 14 0.02 7.59 -15.34
CA GLY A 14 0.08 8.69 -14.39
C GLY A 14 -0.82 9.83 -14.89
N GLY A 15 -1.94 10.05 -14.19
CA GLY A 15 -2.91 11.08 -14.55
C GLY A 15 -2.25 12.46 -14.67
N TYR A 16 -2.92 13.38 -15.36
CA TYR A 16 -2.39 14.74 -15.56
C TYR A 16 -2.00 15.38 -14.22
N LEU A 17 -2.84 15.22 -13.20
CA LEU A 17 -2.60 15.75 -11.87
C LEU A 17 -1.39 15.09 -11.19
N ALA A 18 -1.21 13.77 -11.36
CA ALA A 18 -0.07 13.08 -10.78
C ALA A 18 1.26 13.61 -11.35
N LYS A 19 1.30 13.97 -12.64
CA LYS A 19 2.47 14.59 -13.26
C LYS A 19 2.73 16.00 -12.72
N GLU A 20 1.69 16.84 -12.69
CA GLU A 20 1.82 18.25 -12.31
C GLU A 20 2.02 18.49 -10.80
N VAL A 21 1.40 17.66 -9.97
CA VAL A 21 1.48 17.77 -8.50
C VAL A 21 2.79 17.18 -7.98
N ILE A 22 3.22 16.03 -8.50
CA ILE A 22 4.39 15.30 -7.98
C ILE A 22 5.70 15.72 -8.65
N GLY A 23 5.67 16.11 -9.93
CA GLY A 23 6.86 16.51 -10.68
C GLY A 23 7.72 17.58 -9.99
N PRO A 24 7.14 18.68 -9.48
CA PRO A 24 7.86 19.71 -8.74
C PRO A 24 8.38 19.24 -7.37
N LEU A 25 7.66 18.33 -6.70
CA LEU A 25 8.02 17.83 -5.38
C LEU A 25 9.29 16.96 -5.42
N ALA A 26 9.60 16.38 -6.59
CA ALA A 26 10.77 15.54 -6.80
C ALA A 26 12.10 16.30 -6.92
N LYS A 27 12.10 17.65 -6.99
CA LYS A 27 13.31 18.45 -7.25
C LYS A 27 13.95 19.11 -6.01
N ASP A 28 13.20 19.78 -5.14
CA ASP A 28 13.80 20.72 -4.16
C ASP A 28 13.48 20.48 -2.67
N ALA A 29 12.55 19.59 -2.30
CA ALA A 29 12.15 19.39 -0.89
C ALA A 29 11.87 17.93 -0.52
N LEU A 30 12.34 16.99 -1.34
CA LEU A 30 11.92 15.59 -1.26
C LEU A 30 12.44 14.92 0.02
N GLU A 31 13.60 15.32 0.53
CA GLU A 31 14.26 14.61 1.62
C GLU A 31 13.56 14.81 2.97
N ASP A 32 13.28 16.06 3.36
CA ASP A 32 12.53 16.35 4.58
C ASP A 32 11.07 15.92 4.46
N TYR A 33 10.47 16.05 3.26
CA TYR A 33 9.15 15.48 3.01
C TYR A 33 9.14 13.96 3.23
N THR A 34 10.15 13.24 2.71
CA THR A 34 10.29 11.79 2.87
C THR A 34 10.41 11.40 4.33
N LYS A 35 11.23 12.13 5.11
CA LYS A 35 11.37 11.91 6.55
C LYS A 35 10.05 12.11 7.29
N ASP A 36 9.34 13.20 7.03
CA ASP A 36 8.05 13.48 7.67
C ASP A 36 7.00 12.43 7.30
N PHE A 37 6.93 12.05 6.02
CA PHE A 37 5.98 11.08 5.50
C PHE A 37 6.15 9.71 6.13
N PHE A 38 7.40 9.26 6.29
CA PHE A 38 7.68 7.93 6.86
C PHE A 38 7.96 7.94 8.36
N LYS A 39 7.96 9.11 9.02
CA LYS A 39 8.40 9.32 10.41
C LYS A 39 7.85 8.30 11.40
N GLU A 40 6.58 7.94 11.28
CA GLU A 40 5.93 6.96 12.16
C GLU A 40 5.70 5.60 11.49
N SER A 41 5.91 5.51 10.18
CA SER A 41 5.44 4.38 9.39
C SER A 41 6.51 3.35 9.13
N ILE A 42 7.77 3.76 9.05
CA ILE A 42 8.89 2.86 8.76
C ILE A 42 9.77 2.51 9.97
N LYS A 43 9.43 3.02 11.17
CA LYS A 43 10.21 2.76 12.39
C LYS A 43 10.37 1.26 12.68
N GLU A 44 9.38 0.46 12.30
CA GLU A 44 9.38 -0.99 12.51
C GLU A 44 10.11 -1.76 11.39
N TYR A 45 10.45 -1.10 10.28
CA TYR A 45 11.21 -1.71 9.19
C TYR A 45 12.70 -1.47 9.44
N THR A 46 13.30 -2.37 10.21
CA THR A 46 14.71 -2.33 10.61
C THR A 46 15.72 -2.33 9.44
N GLY A 47 15.27 -2.51 8.19
CA GLY A 47 16.10 -2.47 6.97
C GLY A 47 15.87 -1.29 6.02
N LEU A 48 14.96 -0.37 6.32
CA LEU A 48 14.51 0.68 5.37
C LEU A 48 15.29 1.99 5.48
N SER A 49 16.60 1.95 5.73
CA SER A 49 17.43 3.18 5.86
C SER A 49 17.85 3.80 4.52
N ASP A 50 17.58 3.12 3.41
CA ASP A 50 17.97 3.58 2.07
C ASP A 50 17.07 4.73 1.60
N GLN A 51 17.58 5.96 1.66
CA GLN A 51 16.85 7.16 1.28
C GLN A 51 16.35 7.12 -0.17
N ASP A 52 17.10 6.53 -1.09
CA ASP A 52 16.69 6.37 -2.49
C ASP A 52 15.45 5.48 -2.63
N THR A 53 15.41 4.36 -1.88
CA THR A 53 14.23 3.50 -1.83
C THR A 53 13.04 4.23 -1.22
N GLN A 54 13.23 4.95 -0.10
CA GLN A 54 12.16 5.74 0.52
C GLN A 54 11.61 6.80 -0.45
N LYS A 55 12.47 7.57 -1.11
CA LYS A 55 12.08 8.58 -2.11
C LYS A 55 11.28 7.95 -3.26
N LYS A 56 11.70 6.79 -3.77
CA LYS A 56 10.96 6.06 -4.82
C LYS A 56 9.59 5.59 -4.35
N LEU A 57 9.50 5.04 -3.14
CA LEU A 57 8.24 4.57 -2.57
C LEU A 57 7.27 5.73 -2.32
N LEU A 58 7.78 6.84 -1.79
CA LEU A 58 7.03 8.08 -1.62
C LEU A 58 6.43 8.55 -2.94
N VAL A 59 7.26 8.67 -3.99
CA VAL A 59 6.80 9.12 -5.31
C VAL A 59 5.73 8.17 -5.87
N LYS A 60 5.91 6.86 -5.74
CA LYS A 60 4.91 5.87 -6.17
C LYS A 60 3.60 6.03 -5.40
N ALA A 61 3.67 6.19 -4.09
CA ALA A 61 2.50 6.36 -3.24
C ALA A 61 1.75 7.65 -3.57
N LEU A 62 2.43 8.79 -3.63
CA LEU A 62 1.78 10.06 -3.96
C LEU A 62 1.17 10.04 -5.37
N LYS A 63 1.84 9.43 -6.35
CA LYS A 63 1.26 9.22 -7.69
C LYS A 63 -0.03 8.39 -7.62
N ALA A 64 -0.04 7.30 -6.85
CA ALA A 64 -1.23 6.47 -6.68
C ALA A 64 -2.38 7.26 -6.04
N PHE A 65 -2.11 8.03 -4.97
CA PHE A 65 -3.11 8.86 -4.31
C PHE A 65 -3.71 9.91 -5.27
N VAL A 66 -2.85 10.69 -5.95
CA VAL A 66 -3.32 11.75 -6.86
C VAL A 66 -4.07 11.16 -8.06
N ALA A 67 -3.66 10.00 -8.57
CA ALA A 67 -4.38 9.31 -9.64
C ALA A 67 -5.77 8.83 -9.19
N LEU A 68 -5.93 8.38 -7.94
CA LEU A 68 -7.23 8.02 -7.39
C LEU A 68 -8.15 9.23 -7.26
N VAL A 69 -7.63 10.37 -6.79
CA VAL A 69 -8.40 11.63 -6.76
C VAL A 69 -8.82 12.04 -8.17
N GLU A 70 -7.89 12.06 -9.14
CA GLU A 70 -8.19 12.40 -10.53
C GLU A 70 -9.27 11.47 -11.13
N LYS A 71 -9.23 10.18 -10.79
CA LYS A 71 -10.23 9.21 -11.23
C LYS A 71 -11.61 9.52 -10.65
N GLU A 72 -11.72 9.78 -9.35
CA GLU A 72 -13.01 10.13 -8.73
C GLU A 72 -13.56 11.45 -9.31
N LEU A 73 -12.71 12.44 -9.59
CA LEU A 73 -13.14 13.67 -10.26
C LEU A 73 -13.68 13.40 -11.68
N LYS A 74 -13.05 12.51 -12.44
CA LYS A 74 -13.54 12.12 -13.77
C LYS A 74 -14.82 11.30 -13.73
N ILE A 75 -15.02 10.49 -12.68
CA ILE A 75 -16.25 9.72 -12.48
C ILE A 75 -17.42 10.67 -12.21
N ALA A 76 -17.19 11.78 -11.53
CA ALA A 76 -18.17 12.84 -11.33
C ALA A 76 -18.38 13.75 -12.58
N ASP A 77 -18.03 13.25 -13.77
CA ASP A 77 -18.18 13.94 -15.07
C ASP A 77 -17.47 15.30 -15.21
N LEU A 78 -16.45 15.59 -14.39
CA LEU A 78 -15.65 16.81 -14.56
C LEU A 78 -14.84 16.77 -15.85
N SER A 79 -14.86 17.87 -16.59
CA SER A 79 -14.05 18.05 -17.78
C SER A 79 -12.55 18.08 -17.45
N LYS A 80 -11.72 17.83 -18.46
CA LYS A 80 -10.25 17.95 -18.32
C LYS A 80 -9.83 19.33 -17.83
N GLN A 81 -10.56 20.40 -18.17
CA GLN A 81 -10.22 21.76 -17.73
C GLN A 81 -10.54 21.97 -16.25
N GLU A 82 -11.66 21.45 -15.77
CA GLU A 82 -12.04 21.52 -14.35
C GLU A 82 -11.09 20.70 -13.48
N VAL A 83 -10.75 19.48 -13.91
CA VAL A 83 -9.76 18.63 -13.24
C VAL A 83 -8.42 19.36 -13.07
N LYS A 84 -7.97 20.12 -14.08
CA LYS A 84 -6.72 20.91 -13.99
C LYS A 84 -6.73 21.93 -12.87
N GLN A 85 -7.89 22.49 -12.51
CA GLN A 85 -8.00 23.49 -11.45
C GLN A 85 -7.63 22.91 -10.07
N TYR A 86 -7.76 21.59 -9.89
CA TYR A 86 -7.38 20.89 -8.66
C TYR A 86 -5.87 20.75 -8.46
N THR A 87 -5.04 21.13 -9.45
CA THR A 87 -3.57 21.04 -9.32
C THR A 87 -3.03 21.83 -8.13
N LYS A 88 -3.47 23.08 -7.96
CA LYS A 88 -3.03 23.94 -6.85
C LYS A 88 -3.57 23.45 -5.49
N PRO A 89 -4.90 23.19 -5.34
CA PRO A 89 -5.45 22.60 -4.14
C PRO A 89 -4.77 21.29 -3.71
N LEU A 90 -4.51 20.38 -4.66
CA LEU A 90 -3.88 19.11 -4.34
C LEU A 90 -2.44 19.27 -3.88
N LYS A 91 -1.67 20.20 -4.48
CA LYS A 91 -0.32 20.53 -3.99
C LYS A 91 -0.34 21.03 -2.55
N GLN A 92 -1.29 21.89 -2.21
CA GLN A 92 -1.44 22.37 -0.84
C GLN A 92 -1.84 21.24 0.10
N TYR A 93 -2.79 20.40 -0.33
CA TYR A 93 -3.32 19.31 0.47
C TYR A 93 -2.27 18.25 0.83
N ILE A 94 -1.48 17.77 -0.15
CA ILE A 94 -0.44 16.76 0.12
C ILE A 94 0.73 17.31 0.96
N ASN A 95 0.88 18.64 1.05
CA ASN A 95 1.90 19.26 1.89
C ASN A 95 1.44 19.47 3.33
N ASN A 96 0.15 19.28 3.64
CA ASN A 96 -0.34 19.33 5.00
C ASN A 96 0.24 18.18 5.86
N GLN A 97 0.71 18.50 7.06
CA GLN A 97 1.40 17.55 7.93
C GLN A 97 0.54 16.36 8.37
N SER A 98 -0.74 16.59 8.66
CA SER A 98 -1.69 15.52 9.00
C SER A 98 -1.89 14.58 7.81
N ILE A 99 -2.00 15.13 6.60
CA ILE A 99 -2.15 14.33 5.38
C ILE A 99 -0.90 13.49 5.10
N LYS A 100 0.31 14.06 5.27
CA LYS A 100 1.56 13.29 5.14
C LYS A 100 1.58 12.10 6.11
N ALA A 101 1.21 12.31 7.37
CA ALA A 101 1.19 11.26 8.37
C ALA A 101 0.14 10.17 8.04
N ILE A 102 -1.05 10.56 7.59
CA ILE A 102 -2.13 9.63 7.22
C ILE A 102 -1.72 8.79 6.00
N LEU A 103 -1.23 9.42 4.93
CA LEU A 103 -0.78 8.70 3.74
C LEU A 103 0.44 7.82 4.05
N GLY A 104 1.36 8.33 4.87
CA GLY A 104 2.47 7.58 5.40
C GLY A 104 2.03 6.36 6.18
N SER A 105 0.98 6.45 7.00
CA SER A 105 0.52 5.36 7.86
C SER A 105 0.11 4.10 7.11
N ALA A 106 -0.21 4.22 5.81
CA ALA A 106 -0.49 3.08 4.93
C ALA A 106 0.70 2.12 4.77
N PHE A 107 1.91 2.58 5.08
CA PHE A 107 3.12 1.77 5.12
C PHE A 107 3.37 1.10 6.47
N LYS A 108 2.58 1.39 7.52
CA LYS A 108 2.68 0.67 8.79
C LYS A 108 2.35 -0.80 8.60
N TYR A 109 3.10 -1.64 9.28
CA TYR A 109 2.79 -3.05 9.40
C TYR A 109 1.44 -3.19 10.14
N ASP A 110 0.54 -4.04 9.63
CA ASP A 110 -0.87 -4.19 10.08
C ASP A 110 -1.80 -2.97 9.86
N CYS A 111 -1.48 -2.07 8.92
CA CYS A 111 -2.45 -1.02 8.54
C CYS A 111 -3.72 -1.64 7.90
N GLN A 112 -4.84 -1.63 8.63
CA GLN A 112 -6.14 -2.14 8.15
C GLN A 112 -6.99 -1.09 7.44
N GLY A 113 -6.66 0.19 7.63
CA GLY A 113 -7.44 1.31 7.10
C GLY A 113 -6.71 2.62 7.31
N ILE A 114 -7.16 3.61 6.55
CA ILE A 114 -6.64 4.97 6.60
C ILE A 114 -7.77 5.86 7.08
N ASP A 115 -7.45 6.87 7.89
CA ASP A 115 -8.44 7.79 8.44
C ASP A 115 -8.99 8.73 7.35
N THR A 116 -10.05 8.26 6.70
CA THR A 116 -10.72 9.00 5.61
C THR A 116 -11.54 10.17 6.11
N ASP A 117 -11.95 10.16 7.37
CA ASP A 117 -12.68 11.26 8.00
C ASP A 117 -11.75 12.45 8.19
N THR A 118 -10.52 12.22 8.64
CA THR A 118 -9.51 13.28 8.73
C THR A 118 -9.11 13.78 7.35
N LEU A 119 -9.01 12.92 6.33
CA LEU A 119 -8.80 13.37 4.94
C LEU A 119 -9.90 14.37 4.50
N ALA A 120 -11.17 13.98 4.68
CA ALA A 120 -12.30 14.84 4.30
C ALA A 120 -12.33 16.17 5.08
N LYS A 121 -12.13 16.10 6.40
CA LYS A 121 -12.10 17.28 7.27
C LYS A 121 -11.00 18.25 6.88
N THR A 122 -9.77 17.77 6.70
CA THR A 122 -8.64 18.64 6.32
C THR A 122 -8.86 19.29 4.96
N TRP A 123 -9.53 18.62 4.00
CA TRP A 123 -9.87 19.25 2.72
C TRP A 123 -10.83 20.44 2.90
N ALA A 124 -11.83 20.28 3.76
CA ALA A 124 -12.80 21.34 4.07
C ALA A 124 -12.18 22.49 4.89
N GLU A 125 -11.35 22.17 5.89
CA GLU A 125 -10.66 23.16 6.73
C GLU A 125 -9.71 24.06 5.95
N LEU A 126 -9.00 23.48 4.97
CA LEU A 126 -8.12 24.22 4.07
C LEU A 126 -8.88 25.09 3.07
N LYS A 127 -10.23 25.06 3.09
CA LYS A 127 -11.13 25.80 2.18
C LYS A 127 -10.72 25.64 0.73
N LEU A 128 -10.36 24.41 0.36
CA LEU A 128 -9.95 24.06 -0.98
C LEU A 128 -11.13 24.06 -1.95
N LEU A 129 -10.83 23.92 -3.24
CA LEU A 129 -11.84 23.82 -4.28
C LEU A 129 -12.88 22.75 -3.89
N PRO A 130 -14.19 23.06 -3.95
CA PRO A 130 -15.23 22.15 -3.49
C PRO A 130 -15.17 20.87 -4.30
N LEU A 131 -15.19 19.73 -3.62
CA LEU A 131 -15.24 18.43 -4.27
C LEU A 131 -16.67 18.15 -4.75
N PRO A 132 -16.82 17.34 -5.81
CA PRO A 132 -18.13 16.87 -6.25
C PRO A 132 -18.88 16.15 -5.12
N GLU A 133 -20.21 16.24 -5.11
CA GLU A 133 -21.05 15.59 -4.09
C GLU A 133 -20.84 14.07 -4.05
N GLU A 134 -20.58 13.46 -5.21
CA GLU A 134 -20.32 12.03 -5.36
C GLU A 134 -18.88 11.62 -5.00
N PHE A 135 -18.04 12.52 -4.48
CA PHE A 135 -16.64 12.22 -4.18
C PHE A 135 -16.48 11.31 -2.95
N ARG A 136 -15.92 10.11 -3.14
CA ARG A 136 -15.90 9.07 -2.09
C ARG A 136 -14.54 8.91 -1.42
N TRP A 137 -14.30 9.66 -0.34
CA TRP A 137 -13.10 9.50 0.48
C TRP A 137 -12.87 8.08 0.99
N LYS A 138 -13.95 7.39 1.42
CA LYS A 138 -13.90 5.99 1.88
C LYS A 138 -13.38 5.03 0.80
N TYR A 139 -13.74 5.28 -0.47
CA TYR A 139 -13.26 4.49 -1.59
C TYR A 139 -11.77 4.77 -1.85
N ILE A 140 -11.36 6.04 -1.85
CA ILE A 140 -9.94 6.43 -2.01
C ILE A 140 -9.07 5.77 -0.94
N GLY A 141 -9.47 5.82 0.33
CA GLY A 141 -8.70 5.21 1.43
C GLY A 141 -8.48 3.71 1.22
N LYS A 142 -9.54 2.96 0.88
CA LYS A 142 -9.45 1.51 0.60
C LYS A 142 -8.58 1.20 -0.61
N GLN A 143 -8.74 1.94 -1.70
CA GLN A 143 -7.94 1.71 -2.92
C GLN A 143 -6.49 2.10 -2.70
N TYR A 144 -6.23 3.22 -2.04
CA TYR A 144 -4.87 3.68 -1.77
C TYR A 144 -4.11 2.67 -0.89
N LEU A 145 -4.76 2.09 0.14
CA LEU A 145 -4.15 1.04 0.95
C LEU A 145 -3.76 -0.19 0.11
N LYS A 146 -4.65 -0.67 -0.76
CA LYS A 146 -4.33 -1.78 -1.70
C LYS A 146 -3.16 -1.44 -2.63
N GLN A 147 -3.10 -0.18 -3.07
CA GLN A 147 -2.04 0.34 -3.93
C GLN A 147 -0.69 0.36 -3.20
N VAL A 148 -0.66 0.83 -1.95
CA VAL A 148 0.54 0.84 -1.10
C VAL A 148 1.03 -0.58 -0.82
N GLN A 149 0.14 -1.51 -0.47
CA GLN A 149 0.50 -2.92 -0.31
C GLN A 149 1.09 -3.52 -1.59
N THR A 150 0.57 -3.14 -2.75
CA THR A 150 1.12 -3.57 -4.05
C THR A 150 2.51 -2.98 -4.28
N ILE A 151 2.72 -1.70 -3.98
CA ILE A 151 4.02 -1.02 -4.06
C ILE A 151 5.06 -1.72 -3.18
N ILE A 152 4.67 -2.14 -1.98
CA ILE A 152 5.53 -2.87 -1.04
C ILE A 152 5.90 -4.25 -1.59
N LYS A 153 4.91 -5.02 -2.06
CA LYS A 153 5.13 -6.36 -2.65
C LYS A 153 5.99 -6.33 -3.91
N GLN A 154 5.93 -5.25 -4.69
CA GLN A 154 6.77 -5.03 -5.87
C GLN A 154 8.20 -4.56 -5.54
N SER A 155 8.48 -4.22 -4.29
CA SER A 155 9.81 -3.82 -3.88
C SER A 155 10.58 -5.03 -3.38
N ASP A 156 11.61 -5.44 -4.11
CA ASP A 156 12.47 -6.56 -3.71
C ASP A 156 13.13 -6.35 -2.33
N LYS A 157 13.29 -5.09 -1.92
CA LYS A 157 13.83 -4.73 -0.60
C LYS A 157 12.78 -4.81 0.52
N LEU A 158 11.53 -4.42 0.25
CA LEU A 158 10.49 -4.37 1.28
C LEU A 158 9.70 -5.66 1.41
N ARG A 159 9.49 -6.36 0.30
CA ARG A 159 8.79 -7.64 0.25
C ARG A 159 9.30 -8.63 1.30
N PRO A 160 10.61 -8.94 1.41
CA PRO A 160 11.08 -9.91 2.40
C PRO A 160 10.88 -9.43 3.84
N ILE A 161 10.99 -8.11 4.10
CA ILE A 161 10.75 -7.54 5.43
C ILE A 161 9.27 -7.66 5.80
N TRP A 162 8.39 -7.30 4.87
CA TRP A 162 6.94 -7.37 5.05
C TRP A 162 6.45 -8.82 5.20
N ASP A 163 6.96 -9.74 4.37
CA ASP A 163 6.61 -11.16 4.42
C ASP A 163 7.07 -11.77 5.75
N SER A 164 8.29 -11.46 6.20
CA SER A 164 8.81 -11.91 7.51
C SER A 164 7.98 -11.40 8.69
N GLN A 165 7.62 -10.10 8.69
CA GLN A 165 6.74 -9.56 9.73
C GLN A 165 5.35 -10.20 9.68
N THR A 166 4.78 -10.41 8.48
CA THR A 166 3.51 -11.12 8.27
C THR A 166 3.54 -12.52 8.89
N LEU A 167 4.61 -13.27 8.67
CA LEU A 167 4.81 -14.57 9.29
C LEU A 167 4.94 -14.48 10.81
N ASP A 168 5.65 -13.47 11.34
CA ASP A 168 5.80 -13.27 12.79
C ASP A 168 4.47 -12.93 13.47
N ALA A 169 3.61 -12.10 12.87
CA ALA A 169 2.28 -11.84 13.43
C ALA A 169 1.34 -13.04 13.30
N ILE A 170 1.40 -13.80 12.21
CA ILE A 170 0.67 -15.08 12.11
C ILE A 170 1.15 -16.02 13.21
N ALA A 171 2.45 -16.13 13.44
CA ALA A 171 3.02 -16.96 14.51
C ALA A 171 2.59 -16.48 15.90
N LYS A 172 2.57 -15.17 16.16
CA LYS A 172 2.10 -14.58 17.42
C LYS A 172 0.60 -14.79 17.64
N ASN A 173 -0.23 -14.53 16.63
CA ASN A 173 -1.68 -14.77 16.70
C ASN A 173 -1.99 -16.26 16.86
N THR A 174 -1.23 -17.14 16.18
CA THR A 174 -1.35 -18.59 16.36
C THR A 174 -0.93 -19.01 17.77
N LYS A 175 0.15 -18.44 18.33
CA LYS A 175 0.57 -18.66 19.74
C LYS A 175 -0.42 -18.10 20.77
N ALA A 176 -1.14 -17.03 20.44
CA ALA A 176 -2.14 -16.42 21.30
C ALA A 176 -3.50 -17.15 21.24
N THR A 177 -3.83 -17.75 20.09
CA THR A 177 -5.09 -18.47 19.85
C THR A 177 -4.97 -19.96 20.23
N ALA A 178 -3.84 -20.59 19.93
CA ALA A 178 -3.48 -21.90 20.44
C ALA A 178 -2.68 -21.67 21.72
N GLY A 179 -3.34 -21.66 22.88
CA GLY A 179 -2.67 -21.63 24.18
C GLY A 179 -1.52 -22.64 24.18
N ILE A 180 -0.30 -22.14 24.03
CA ILE A 180 1.01 -22.79 24.07
C ILE A 180 0.97 -24.31 23.79
N ILE A 181 1.38 -24.75 22.60
CA ILE A 181 2.07 -26.04 22.49
C ILE A 181 3.56 -25.72 22.69
N PRO A 182 4.13 -25.93 23.89
CA PRO A 182 5.54 -25.67 24.10
C PRO A 182 6.29 -26.76 23.34
N ASN A 183 7.32 -26.38 22.57
CA ASN A 183 8.19 -27.25 21.76
C ASN A 183 7.76 -27.56 20.31
N PHE A 184 7.04 -26.68 19.61
CA PHE A 184 6.96 -26.85 18.14
C PHE A 184 8.32 -26.55 17.49
N ASN A 185 9.10 -27.61 17.23
CA ASN A 185 10.39 -27.55 16.57
C ASN A 185 10.21 -27.70 15.06
N LEU A 186 10.38 -26.58 14.34
CA LEU A 186 10.26 -26.52 12.87
C LEU A 186 11.17 -27.53 12.15
N ARG A 187 12.32 -27.87 12.74
CA ARG A 187 13.27 -28.81 12.16
C ARG A 187 12.74 -30.25 12.24
N GLU A 188 12.19 -30.64 13.39
CA GLU A 188 11.54 -31.94 13.57
C GLU A 188 10.29 -32.08 12.70
N TYR A 189 9.51 -31.02 12.54
CA TYR A 189 8.35 -31.04 11.66
C TYR A 189 8.74 -31.21 10.19
N GLN A 190 9.82 -30.54 9.75
CA GLN A 190 10.37 -30.70 8.41
C GLN A 190 10.90 -32.13 8.19
N GLU A 191 11.61 -32.69 9.17
CA GLU A 191 12.10 -34.07 9.14
C GLU A 191 10.95 -35.09 9.11
N ALA A 192 9.90 -34.88 9.90
CA ALA A 192 8.72 -35.76 9.92
C ALA A 192 7.98 -35.77 8.57
N ILE A 193 7.88 -34.63 7.88
CA ILE A 193 7.30 -34.59 6.52
C ILE A 193 8.18 -35.35 5.52
N LEU A 194 9.51 -35.22 5.63
CA LEU A 194 10.46 -35.95 4.79
C LEU A 194 10.49 -37.45 5.10
N GLU A 195 10.28 -37.89 6.33
CA GLU A 195 10.10 -39.32 6.64
C GLU A 195 8.77 -39.85 6.10
N SER A 196 7.68 -39.10 6.32
CA SER A 196 6.32 -39.51 5.95
C SER A 196 6.13 -39.60 4.44
N TYR A 197 6.78 -38.71 3.69
CA TYR A 197 6.54 -38.54 2.25
C TYR A 197 7.81 -38.59 1.38
N GLY A 198 9.01 -38.49 1.96
CA GLY A 198 10.26 -38.50 1.19
C GLY A 198 10.66 -39.87 0.64
N ASN A 199 10.09 -40.96 1.18
CA ASN A 199 10.24 -42.32 0.65
C ASN A 199 9.02 -42.77 -0.18
N VAL A 200 8.02 -41.92 -0.37
CA VAL A 200 6.89 -42.22 -1.25
C VAL A 200 7.39 -42.10 -2.68
N LYS A 201 7.67 -43.24 -3.32
CA LYS A 201 7.92 -43.30 -4.76
C LYS A 201 6.63 -42.87 -5.45
N LEU A 202 6.65 -41.70 -6.06
CA LEU A 202 5.51 -41.18 -6.84
C LEU A 202 5.12 -42.12 -7.99
N ASP A 203 6.00 -43.04 -8.40
CA ASP A 203 5.72 -44.12 -9.35
C ASP A 203 4.82 -45.26 -8.80
N SER A 204 4.54 -45.31 -7.49
CA SER A 204 3.59 -46.27 -6.91
C SER A 204 2.20 -45.69 -6.68
N LEU A 205 2.00 -44.40 -7.02
CA LEU A 205 0.68 -43.82 -7.07
C LEU A 205 0.08 -44.23 -8.41
N ASP A 206 -0.78 -45.25 -8.33
CA ASP A 206 -1.62 -45.68 -9.44
C ASP A 206 -2.31 -44.45 -10.06
N THR A 207 -1.91 -44.14 -11.29
CA THR A 207 -2.45 -43.03 -12.09
C THR A 207 -3.40 -43.56 -13.14
N ASP A 208 -4.03 -44.71 -12.90
CA ASP A 208 -5.23 -45.06 -13.63
C ASP A 208 -6.42 -44.32 -13.01
N GLY A 209 -6.71 -43.19 -13.64
CA GLY A 209 -7.99 -42.54 -13.49
C GLY A 209 -9.14 -43.46 -13.94
N SER A 210 -10.31 -43.14 -13.39
CA SER A 210 -11.66 -43.58 -13.78
C SER A 210 -12.28 -44.71 -12.95
N ALA A 211 -13.13 -44.32 -11.99
CA ALA A 211 -14.59 -44.49 -12.09
C ALA A 211 -15.31 -43.56 -11.08
#